data_AF-A0A350DL91-F1
#
_entry.id   AF-A0A350DL91-F1
#
_cell.length_a   1.000
_cell.length_b   1.000
_cell.length_c   1.000
_cell.angle_alpha   90.00
_cell.angle_beta   90.00
_cell.angle_gamma   90.00
#
_symmetry.space_group_name_H-M   'P 1'
#
loop_
_entity.id
_entity.type
_entity.pdbx_description
1 polymer ?
#
loop_
_entity_poly.entity_id
_entity_poly.type
_entity_poly.pdbx_seq_one_letter_code
_entity_poly.pdbx_strand_id
1 'polypeptide(L)'
;MSELKADLFDNPMGLQGFDFVEFVSPEPELVETLFRNLGFTHIANHRSKDVALFRQGDINLILNREPKSHGSYFLGEHGAGACSMGFRVKNAQQA
;
A
#
# COMPACT_ATOMS: atom_id res chain seq x y z
N MET A 1 8.44 12.71 39.21
CA MET A 1 7.81 11.88 38.16
C MET A 1 7.47 12.82 37.00
N SER A 2 8.44 13.08 36.13
CA SER A 2 8.25 13.93 34.95
C SER A 2 7.88 13.05 33.77
N GLU A 3 6.73 13.33 33.17
CA GLU A 3 6.17 12.64 32.00
C GLU A 3 7.16 12.58 30.83
N LEU A 4 7.28 11.39 30.21
CA LEU A 4 7.91 11.21 28.91
C LEU A 4 7.10 11.97 27.86
N LYS A 5 7.53 13.18 27.49
CA LYS A 5 7.17 13.76 26.20
C LYS A 5 8.15 13.21 25.18
N ALA A 6 7.67 12.42 24.23
CA ALA A 6 8.44 12.10 23.03
C ALA A 6 8.89 13.41 22.39
N ASP A 7 10.17 13.53 22.07
CA ASP A 7 10.68 14.67 21.30
C ASP A 7 9.97 14.63 19.93
N LEU A 8 9.29 15.72 19.58
CA LEU A 8 8.52 15.83 18.34
C LEU A 8 9.39 15.68 17.08
N PHE A 9 10.71 15.77 17.22
CA PHE A 9 11.66 15.62 16.13
C PHE A 9 12.41 14.27 16.12
N ASP A 10 12.16 13.39 17.10
CA ASP A 10 12.76 12.05 17.09
C ASP A 10 12.08 11.17 16.04
N ASN A 11 12.89 10.45 15.25
CA ASN A 11 12.45 9.54 14.19
C ASN A 11 13.10 8.17 14.39
N PRO A 12 12.69 7.41 15.43
CA PRO A 12 13.36 6.18 15.84
C PRO A 12 13.27 5.08 14.77
N MET A 13 12.16 5.06 14.02
CA MET A 13 11.93 4.13 12.91
C MET A 13 12.65 4.54 11.63
N GLY A 14 13.25 5.73 11.60
CA GLY A 14 13.90 6.28 10.41
C GLY A 14 12.95 6.38 9.22
N LEU A 15 11.70 6.81 9.43
CA LEU A 15 10.68 6.99 8.40
C LEU A 15 11.13 8.01 7.34
N GLN A 16 10.90 7.67 6.07
CA GLN A 16 11.25 8.45 4.88
C GLN A 16 10.05 8.60 3.93
N GLY A 17 8.86 8.73 4.50
CA GLY A 17 7.61 8.91 3.77
C GLY A 17 6.97 7.60 3.29
N PHE A 18 5.97 7.72 2.43
CA PHE A 18 5.22 6.60 1.87
C PHE A 18 6.01 5.88 0.78
N ASP A 19 5.82 4.56 0.69
CA ASP A 19 6.29 3.77 -0.43
C ASP A 19 5.15 3.32 -1.35
N PHE A 20 4.08 2.73 -0.78
CA PHE A 20 2.90 2.29 -1.54
C PHE A 20 1.62 2.28 -0.71
N VAL A 21 0.49 2.25 -1.41
CA VAL A 21 -0.83 1.86 -0.85
C VAL A 21 -1.37 0.70 -1.69
N GLU A 22 -1.92 -0.31 -1.03
CA GLU A 22 -2.47 -1.52 -1.64
C GLU A 22 -3.98 -1.59 -1.46
N PHE A 23 -4.69 -1.85 -2.56
CA PHE A 23 -6.14 -1.84 -2.67
C PHE A 23 -6.68 -3.22 -3.04
N VAL A 24 -7.88 -3.51 -2.54
CA VAL A 24 -8.70 -4.67 -2.89
C VAL A 24 -10.11 -4.20 -3.27
N SER A 25 -10.78 -4.96 -4.13
CA SER A 25 -12.14 -4.65 -4.60
C SER A 25 -12.83 -5.93 -5.08
N PRO A 26 -14.17 -6.07 -4.90
CA PRO A 26 -14.92 -7.12 -5.57
C PRO A 26 -15.03 -6.89 -7.09
N GLU A 27 -14.80 -5.65 -7.54
CA GLU A 27 -14.80 -5.20 -8.93
C GLU A 27 -13.44 -4.58 -9.27
N PRO A 28 -12.37 -5.37 -9.42
CA PRO A 28 -11.02 -4.85 -9.60
C PRO A 28 -10.84 -4.06 -10.90
N GLU A 29 -11.59 -4.38 -11.96
CA GLU A 29 -11.55 -3.68 -13.25
C GLU A 29 -12.00 -2.21 -13.15
N LEU A 30 -12.95 -1.92 -12.24
CA LEU A 30 -13.37 -0.55 -11.94
C LEU A 30 -12.24 0.23 -11.24
N VAL A 31 -11.48 -0.43 -10.36
CA VAL A 31 -10.32 0.18 -9.69
C VAL A 31 -9.19 0.43 -10.69
N GLU A 32 -8.92 -0.49 -11.61
CA GLU A 32 -7.94 -0.25 -12.67
C GLU A 32 -8.32 0.94 -13.55
N THR A 33 -9.60 1.03 -13.92
CA THR A 33 -10.13 2.16 -14.71
C THR A 33 -9.98 3.47 -13.94
N LEU A 34 -10.31 3.46 -12.64
CA LEU A 34 -10.11 4.61 -11.77
C LEU A 34 -8.63 5.03 -11.70
N PHE A 35 -7.71 4.09 -11.49
CA PHE A 35 -6.28 4.37 -11.46
C PHE A 35 -5.81 5.03 -12.76
N ARG A 36 -6.23 4.51 -13.91
CA ARG A 36 -5.90 5.10 -15.22
C ARG A 36 -6.49 6.51 -15.38
N ASN A 37 -7.73 6.72 -14.95
CA ASN A 37 -8.37 8.05 -14.99
C ASN A 37 -7.66 9.07 -14.06
N LEU A 38 -7.06 8.60 -12.97
CA LEU A 38 -6.22 9.41 -12.08
C LEU A 38 -4.79 9.64 -12.61
N GLY A 39 -4.46 9.16 -13.81
CA GLY A 39 -3.17 9.35 -14.46
C GLY A 39 -2.11 8.30 -14.11
N PHE A 40 -2.48 7.22 -13.42
CA PHE A 40 -1.56 6.11 -13.17
C PHE A 40 -1.42 5.19 -14.38
N THR A 41 -0.22 4.67 -14.58
CA THR A 41 0.06 3.67 -15.60
C THR A 41 0.31 2.32 -14.94
N HIS A 42 -0.29 1.25 -15.47
CA HIS A 42 0.08 -0.11 -15.10
C HIS A 42 1.51 -0.39 -15.60
N ILE A 43 2.43 -0.70 -14.70
CA ILE A 43 3.86 -0.84 -15.03
C ILE A 43 4.42 -2.24 -14.82
N ALA A 44 3.77 -3.07 -13.97
CA ALA A 44 4.24 -4.41 -13.69
C ALA A 44 3.14 -5.29 -13.07
N ASN A 45 3.33 -6.60 -13.17
CA ASN A 45 2.59 -7.60 -12.41
C ASN A 45 3.53 -8.31 -11.44
N HIS A 46 3.02 -8.74 -10.30
CA HIS A 46 3.77 -9.58 -9.39
C HIS A 46 4.14 -10.92 -10.08
N ARG A 47 5.34 -11.42 -9.83
CA ARG A 47 5.91 -12.59 -10.54
C ARG A 47 5.10 -13.89 -10.43
N SER A 48 4.28 -14.02 -9.39
CA SER A 48 3.61 -15.30 -9.03
C SER A 48 2.26 -15.15 -8.36
N LYS A 49 1.74 -13.93 -8.22
CA LYS A 49 0.46 -13.65 -7.54
C LYS A 49 -0.37 -12.77 -8.45
N ASP A 50 -1.68 -12.79 -8.30
CA ASP A 50 -2.56 -11.89 -9.02
C ASP A 50 -2.57 -10.50 -8.37
N VAL A 51 -1.49 -9.76 -8.61
CA VAL A 51 -1.25 -8.42 -8.06
C VAL A 51 -0.64 -7.54 -9.14
N ALA A 52 -1.22 -6.36 -9.35
CA ALA A 52 -0.78 -5.39 -10.35
C ALA A 52 -0.22 -4.12 -9.69
N LEU A 53 0.86 -3.59 -10.25
CA LEU A 53 1.48 -2.33 -9.82
C LEU A 53 1.16 -1.21 -10.82
N PHE A 54 0.60 -0.14 -10.28
CA PHE A 54 0.30 1.10 -10.98
C PHE A 54 1.20 2.22 -10.43
N ARG A 55 1.74 3.07 -11.31
CA ARG A 55 2.67 4.14 -10.93
C ARG A 55 2.36 5.45 -11.65
N GLN A 56 2.53 6.55 -10.92
CA GLN A 56 2.57 7.93 -11.41
C GLN A 56 3.66 8.68 -10.65
N GLY A 57 4.76 9.05 -11.33
CA GLY A 57 5.97 9.54 -10.66
C GLY A 57 6.46 8.54 -9.61
N ASP A 58 6.63 9.00 -8.37
CA ASP A 58 7.10 8.17 -7.24
C ASP A 58 5.98 7.51 -6.42
N ILE A 59 4.71 7.65 -6.85
CA ILE A 59 3.55 7.07 -6.15
C ILE A 59 3.29 5.66 -6.68
N ASN A 60 3.22 4.69 -5.77
CA ASN A 60 2.89 3.31 -6.08
C ASN A 60 1.50 2.94 -5.54
N LEU A 61 0.62 2.52 -6.43
CA LEU A 61 -0.64 1.88 -6.08
C LEU A 61 -0.60 0.42 -6.47
N ILE A 62 -0.94 -0.45 -5.54
CA ILE A 62 -1.01 -1.89 -5.76
C ILE A 62 -2.48 -2.28 -5.81
N LEU A 63 -2.89 -3.04 -6.83
CA LEU A 63 -4.19 -3.70 -6.87
C LEU A 63 -3.98 -5.19 -6.62
N ASN A 64 -4.48 -5.69 -5.49
CA ASN A 64 -4.36 -7.08 -5.09
C ASN A 64 -5.66 -7.83 -5.32
N ARG A 65 -5.59 -8.88 -6.14
CA ARG A 65 -6.69 -9.80 -6.49
C ARG A 65 -6.41 -11.23 -6.03
N GLU A 66 -5.32 -11.44 -5.28
CA GLU A 66 -4.85 -12.75 -4.89
C GLU A 66 -5.87 -13.43 -3.93
N PRO A 67 -6.42 -14.60 -4.29
CA PRO A 67 -7.38 -15.29 -3.44
C PRO A 67 -6.69 -15.92 -2.22
N LYS A 68 -7.45 -16.14 -1.14
CA LYS A 68 -6.95 -16.76 0.12
C LYS A 68 -5.72 -16.04 0.69
N SER A 69 -5.63 -14.74 0.45
CA SER A 69 -4.59 -13.84 0.94
C SER A 69 -5.15 -12.88 1.99
N HIS A 70 -4.26 -12.17 2.69
CA HIS A 70 -4.63 -11.08 3.60
C HIS A 70 -5.61 -10.09 2.93
N GLY A 71 -5.32 -9.66 1.70
CA GLY A 71 -6.18 -8.75 0.94
C GLY A 71 -7.58 -9.33 0.70
N SER A 72 -7.69 -10.62 0.34
CA SER A 72 -8.99 -11.25 0.13
C SER A 72 -9.82 -11.38 1.41
N TYR A 73 -9.19 -11.58 2.58
CA TYR A 73 -9.89 -11.61 3.87
C TYR A 73 -10.33 -10.21 4.28
N PHE A 74 -9.46 -9.20 4.14
CA PHE A 74 -9.82 -7.80 4.35
C PHE A 74 -11.04 -7.40 3.52
N LEU A 75 -11.06 -7.78 2.23
CA LEU A 75 -12.19 -7.51 1.34
C LEU A 75 -13.49 -8.13 1.85
N GLY A 76 -13.44 -9.36 2.37
CA GLY A 76 -14.61 -10.04 2.93
C GLY A 76 -15.17 -9.37 4.18
N GLU A 77 -14.31 -8.75 4.99
CA GLU A 77 -14.69 -8.11 6.25
C GLU A 77 -15.08 -6.63 6.10
N HIS A 78 -14.44 -5.92 5.17
CA HIS A 78 -14.52 -4.46 5.08
C HIS A 78 -15.01 -3.93 3.73
N GLY A 79 -15.15 -4.80 2.72
CA GLY A 79 -15.44 -4.39 1.35
C GLY A 79 -14.23 -3.78 0.64
N ALA A 80 -14.49 -3.07 -0.47
CA ALA A 80 -13.45 -2.46 -1.28
C ALA A 80 -12.71 -1.36 -0.49
N GLY A 81 -11.38 -1.35 -0.56
CA GLY A 81 -10.60 -0.35 0.17
C GLY A 81 -9.09 -0.60 0.16
N ALA A 82 -8.37 0.31 0.83
CA ALA A 82 -6.94 0.15 1.07
C ALA A 82 -6.73 -0.86 2.20
N CYS A 83 -6.18 -2.04 1.87
CA CYS A 83 -5.95 -3.12 2.82
C CYS A 83 -4.55 -3.09 3.44
N SER A 84 -3.59 -2.39 2.82
CA SER A 84 -2.21 -2.31 3.31
C SER A 84 -1.52 -1.04 2.82
N MET A 85 -0.47 -0.63 3.54
CA MET A 85 0.38 0.50 3.18
C MET A 85 1.84 0.21 3.56
N GLY A 86 2.77 0.76 2.80
CA GLY A 86 4.20 0.67 3.05
C GLY A 86 4.82 2.03 3.32
N PHE A 87 5.74 2.09 4.27
CA PHE A 87 6.59 3.25 4.52
C PHE A 87 8.03 2.96 4.10
N ARG A 88 8.70 3.96 3.54
CA ARG A 88 10.14 3.91 3.34
C ARG A 88 10.81 4.10 4.69
N VAL A 89 11.79 3.27 5.00
CA VAL A 89 12.58 3.36 6.23
C VAL A 89 14.05 3.23 5.89
N LYS A 90 14.90 3.88 6.69
CA LYS A 90 16.35 3.84 6.50
C LYS A 90 16.92 2.41 6.58
N ASN A 91 16.38 1.58 7.48
CA ASN A 91 16.78 0.17 7.64
C ASN A 91 15.57 -0.66 8.10
N ALA A 92 15.05 -1.52 7.24
CA ALA A 92 13.85 -2.31 7.50
C ALA A 92 14.03 -3.45 8.51
N GLN A 93 15.26 -3.95 8.74
CA GLN A 93 15.50 -4.94 9.80
C GLN A 93 15.57 -4.30 11.19
N GLN A 94 15.94 -3.02 11.25
CA GLN A 94 16.07 -2.29 12.50
C GLN A 94 14.78 -1.58 12.91
N ALA A 95 14.06 -1.01 11.94
CA ALA A 95 12.78 -0.35 12.14
C ALA A 95 11.76 -1.36 12.69
#